data_AF-A0A1L1PXA0-F1
#
_entry.id   AF-A0A1L1PXA0-F1
#
_cell.length_a   1.000
_cell.length_b   1.000
_cell.length_c   1.000
_cell.angle_alpha   90.00
_cell.angle_beta   90.00
_cell.angle_gamma   90.00
#
_symmetry.space_group_name_H-M   'P 1'
#
loop_
_entity.id
_entity.type
_entity.pdbx_description
1 polymer ?
#
loop_
_entity_poly.entity_id
_entity_poly.type
_entity_poly.pdbx_seq_one_letter_code
_entity_poly.pdbx_strand_id
1 'polypeptide(L)'
;MMRNLVSRLFKGDSQLSSIEKAILDCVRGKLDGKLLTLWDSQVQAINKVQRLPDGVETDFYRMLKGRPSFPEELAFPNKTEELLLAKVRVDVPGVKGALSANVWCVRGYLFSIEFAGNVGYFEEAARSEPRPHVQVSCELTADLVSA
;
A
#
# COMPACT_ATOMS: atom_id res chain seq x y z
N MET A 1 -1.43 7.61 -37.93
CA MET A 1 -2.26 6.54 -37.32
C MET A 1 -1.45 5.84 -36.23
N MET A 2 -2.02 5.74 -35.02
CA MET A 2 -1.63 4.92 -33.87
C MET A 2 -0.22 5.07 -33.26
N ARG A 3 -0.03 6.13 -32.46
CA ARG A 3 0.87 6.12 -31.29
C ARG A 3 0.34 7.09 -30.25
N ASN A 4 -0.65 6.69 -29.44
CA ASN A 4 -1.04 7.45 -28.21
C ASN A 4 -2.01 6.71 -27.25
N LEU A 5 -2.19 5.39 -27.38
CA LEU A 5 -3.05 4.62 -26.47
C LEU A 5 -2.27 3.83 -25.42
N VAL A 6 -0.98 3.54 -25.63
CA VAL A 6 -0.19 2.71 -24.72
C VAL A 6 0.45 3.51 -23.59
N SER A 7 0.76 4.80 -23.80
CA SER A 7 1.43 5.64 -22.78
C SER A 7 0.55 6.03 -21.60
N ARG A 8 -0.78 5.86 -21.70
CA ARG A 8 -1.72 6.11 -20.59
C ARG A 8 -1.95 4.90 -19.69
N LEU A 9 -1.58 3.69 -20.13
CA LEU A 9 -1.71 2.46 -19.34
C LEU A 9 -0.49 2.20 -18.44
N PHE A 10 0.62 2.93 -18.65
CA PHE A 10 1.88 2.72 -17.92
C PHE A 10 2.37 3.94 -17.14
N LYS A 11 1.58 5.01 -17.07
CA LYS A 11 1.89 6.13 -16.17
C LYS A 11 1.43 5.75 -14.77
N GLY A 12 2.18 4.87 -14.12
CA GLY A 12 2.02 4.60 -12.70
C GLY A 12 2.12 5.94 -11.99
N ASP A 13 1.03 6.31 -11.31
CA ASP A 13 1.07 7.44 -10.40
C ASP A 13 2.01 7.05 -9.26
N SER A 14 2.98 7.91 -8.92
CA SER A 14 3.81 7.67 -7.75
C SER A 14 3.11 8.09 -6.46
N GLN A 15 1.99 8.81 -6.58
CA GLN A 15 1.25 9.30 -5.44
C GLN A 15 0.36 8.21 -4.86
N LEU A 16 0.51 7.98 -3.56
CA LEU A 16 -0.41 7.18 -2.77
C LEU A 16 -1.79 7.86 -2.74
N SER A 17 -2.83 7.07 -2.89
CA SER A 17 -4.21 7.51 -2.71
C SER A 17 -4.51 7.81 -1.24
N SER A 18 -5.69 8.38 -0.98
CA SER A 18 -6.11 8.68 0.40
C SER A 18 -6.26 7.40 1.24
N ILE A 19 -6.84 6.33 0.68
CA ILE A 19 -7.03 5.06 1.40
C ILE A 19 -5.69 4.34 1.56
N GLU A 20 -4.87 4.27 0.51
CA GLU A 20 -3.52 3.66 0.59
C GLU A 20 -2.69 4.33 1.68
N LYS A 21 -2.64 5.66 1.70
CA LYS A 21 -1.92 6.41 2.72
C LYS A 21 -2.46 6.11 4.12
N ALA A 22 -3.78 6.14 4.30
CA ALA A 22 -4.38 5.89 5.61
C ALA A 22 -4.11 4.46 6.11
N ILE A 23 -4.08 3.47 5.22
CA ILE A 23 -3.70 2.08 5.52
C ILE A 23 -2.23 2.00 5.95
N LEU A 24 -1.32 2.58 5.15
CA LEU A 24 0.11 2.54 5.46
C LEU A 24 0.46 3.32 6.73
N ASP A 25 -0.23 4.44 6.99
CA ASP A 25 -0.09 5.22 8.22
C ASP A 25 -0.61 4.45 9.45
N CYS A 26 -1.66 3.63 9.30
CA CYS A 26 -2.11 2.75 10.38
C CYS A 26 -1.03 1.72 10.74
N VAL A 27 -0.48 1.02 9.75
CA VAL A 27 0.60 0.04 9.97
C VAL A 27 1.81 0.71 10.59
N ARG A 28 2.21 1.87 10.08
CA ARG A 28 3.28 2.71 10.65
C ARG A 28 3.06 2.95 12.15
N GLY A 29 1.83 3.27 12.57
CA GLY A 29 1.47 3.50 13.96
C GLY A 29 1.58 2.28 14.90
N LYS A 30 1.80 1.08 14.35
CA LYS A 30 2.03 -0.17 15.10
C LYS A 30 3.50 -0.56 15.19
N LEU A 31 4.38 0.14 14.48
CA LEU A 31 5.81 -0.15 14.44
C LEU A 31 6.58 0.81 15.34
N ASP A 32 7.70 0.33 15.88
CA ASP A 32 8.61 1.12 16.70
C ASP A 32 10.08 0.94 16.29
N GLY A 33 10.94 1.77 16.88
CA GLY A 33 12.39 1.70 16.76
C GLY A 33 12.90 1.54 15.32
N LYS A 34 13.70 0.48 15.11
CA LYS A 34 14.32 0.21 13.81
C LYS A 34 13.30 -0.19 12.74
N LEU A 35 12.24 -0.91 13.11
CA LEU A 35 11.21 -1.34 12.16
C LEU A 35 10.43 -0.15 11.61
N LEU A 36 10.08 0.82 12.47
CA LEU A 36 9.47 2.07 12.03
C LEU A 36 10.38 2.84 11.06
N THR A 37 11.68 2.90 11.34
CA THR A 37 12.65 3.57 10.46
C THR A 37 12.76 2.89 9.09
N LEU A 38 12.79 1.56 9.07
CA LEU A 38 12.79 0.79 7.83
C LEU A 38 11.49 0.98 7.05
N TRP A 39 10.34 0.91 7.73
CA TRP A 39 9.02 1.17 7.14
C TRP A 39 8.95 2.54 6.46
N ASP A 40 9.33 3.60 7.19
CA ASP A 40 9.32 4.97 6.65
C ASP A 40 10.25 5.09 5.43
N SER A 41 11.44 4.49 5.50
CA SER A 41 12.39 4.49 4.39
C SER A 41 11.86 3.71 3.18
N GLN A 42 11.15 2.60 3.41
CA GLN A 42 10.55 1.83 2.34
C GLN A 42 9.40 2.58 1.66
N VAL A 43 8.47 3.14 2.44
CA VAL A 43 7.33 3.91 1.93
C VAL A 43 7.80 5.14 1.15
N GLN A 44 8.80 5.87 1.66
CA GLN A 44 9.39 7.03 0.96
C GLN A 44 10.08 6.65 -0.36
N ALA A 45 10.61 5.44 -0.46
CA ALA A 45 11.29 4.97 -1.66
C ALA A 45 10.33 4.47 -2.76
N ILE A 46 9.02 4.35 -2.47
CA ILE A 46 8.00 4.03 -3.47
C ILE A 46 7.93 5.17 -4.49
N ASN A 47 8.16 4.85 -5.76
CA ASN A 47 8.12 5.83 -6.85
C ASN A 47 7.33 5.35 -8.07
N LYS A 48 6.70 4.18 -7.97
CA LYS A 48 5.69 3.69 -8.90
C LYS A 48 4.65 2.91 -8.12
N VAL A 49 3.40 3.33 -8.22
CA VAL A 49 2.24 2.58 -7.72
C VAL A 49 1.51 1.98 -8.93
N GLN A 50 1.23 0.68 -8.89
CA GLN A 50 0.46 -0.01 -9.91
C GLN A 50 -0.81 -0.53 -9.28
N ARG A 51 -1.94 0.02 -9.71
CA ARG A 51 -3.27 -0.40 -9.24
C ARG A 51 -3.84 -1.38 -10.24
N LEU A 52 -4.24 -2.57 -9.79
CA LEU A 52 -4.88 -3.56 -10.65
C LEU A 52 -6.31 -3.14 -11.01
N PRO A 53 -6.87 -3.66 -12.11
CA PRO A 53 -8.26 -3.44 -12.47
C PRO A 53 -9.21 -3.76 -11.32
N ASP A 54 -10.35 -3.09 -11.31
CA ASP A 54 -11.40 -3.23 -10.28
C ASP A 54 -10.96 -2.92 -8.84
N GLY A 55 -9.75 -2.36 -8.66
CA GLY A 55 -9.29 -1.86 -7.37
C GLY A 55 -9.07 -2.95 -6.33
N VAL A 56 -8.77 -4.17 -6.78
CA VAL A 56 -8.57 -5.35 -5.92
C VAL A 56 -7.18 -5.40 -5.29
N GLU A 57 -6.20 -4.75 -5.92
CA GLU A 57 -4.82 -4.77 -5.46
C GLU A 57 -4.07 -3.50 -5.89
N THR A 58 -3.13 -3.10 -5.05
CA THR A 58 -2.18 -2.02 -5.34
C THR A 58 -0.77 -2.48 -5.01
N ASP A 59 0.09 -2.54 -6.02
CA ASP A 59 1.50 -2.88 -5.89
C ASP A 59 2.35 -1.62 -5.76
N PHE A 60 3.39 -1.72 -4.94
CA PHE A 60 4.37 -0.67 -4.72
C PHE A 60 5.73 -1.08 -5.25
N TYR A 61 6.30 -0.21 -6.08
CA TYR A 61 7.61 -0.41 -6.66
C TYR A 61 8.55 0.74 -6.29
N ARG A 62 9.78 0.37 -5.97
CA ARG A 62 10.94 1.27 -5.93
C ARG A 62 11.73 1.05 -7.21
N MET A 63 11.57 1.93 -8.17
CA MET A 63 12.21 1.81 -9.48
C MET A 63 13.55 2.55 -9.51
N LEU A 64 14.58 1.92 -10.07
CA LEU A 64 15.87 2.53 -10.39
C LEU A 64 16.18 2.26 -11.86
N LYS A 65 16.39 3.31 -12.66
CA LYS A 65 16.68 3.21 -14.11
C LYS A 65 15.69 2.30 -14.86
N GLY A 66 14.41 2.41 -14.52
CA GLY A 66 13.32 1.68 -15.18
C GLY A 66 13.14 0.23 -14.75
N ARG A 67 13.84 -0.24 -13.70
CA ARG A 67 13.71 -1.59 -13.14
C ARG A 67 13.42 -1.55 -11.64
N PRO A 68 12.67 -2.52 -11.08
CA PRO A 68 12.55 -2.65 -9.63
C PRO A 68 13.92 -2.78 -8.96
N SER A 69 14.08 -2.11 -7.82
CA SER A 69 15.30 -2.04 -7.03
C SER A 69 15.00 -2.44 -5.58
N PHE A 70 15.83 -3.33 -5.04
CA PHE A 70 15.70 -3.89 -3.71
C PHE A 70 17.01 -3.69 -2.93
N PRO A 71 17.34 -2.45 -2.55
CA PRO A 71 18.49 -2.18 -1.68
C PRO A 71 18.31 -2.91 -0.35
N GLU A 72 19.30 -3.72 -0.02
CA GLU A 72 19.33 -4.63 1.14
C GLU A 72 19.20 -3.88 2.47
N GLU A 73 19.76 -2.66 2.55
CA GLU A 73 19.69 -1.78 3.71
C GLU A 73 18.27 -1.32 4.07
N LEU A 74 17.33 -1.43 3.13
CA LEU A 74 15.93 -1.09 3.35
C LEU A 74 15.07 -2.31 3.73
N ALA A 75 15.58 -3.54 3.60
CA ALA A 75 14.80 -4.75 3.88
C ALA A 75 14.50 -4.89 5.38
N PHE A 76 13.33 -5.43 5.68
CA PHE A 76 13.07 -5.99 7.00
C PHE A 76 13.93 -7.25 7.24
N PRO A 77 14.29 -7.54 8.50
CA PRO A 77 15.02 -8.77 8.84
C PRO A 77 14.30 -10.06 8.45
N ASN A 78 12.98 -10.13 8.63
CA ASN A 78 12.17 -11.23 8.09
C ASN A 78 12.09 -11.10 6.57
N LYS A 79 12.67 -12.08 5.87
CA LYS A 79 12.73 -12.14 4.41
C LYS A 79 11.98 -13.33 3.81
N THR A 80 10.96 -13.82 4.50
CA THR A 80 10.05 -14.81 3.94
C THR A 80 9.51 -14.35 2.59
N GLU A 81 9.29 -15.30 1.68
CA GLU A 81 8.92 -15.01 0.28
C GLU A 81 7.67 -14.15 0.20
N GLU A 82 6.61 -14.53 0.93
CA GLU A 82 5.39 -13.74 1.11
C GLU A 82 5.03 -13.71 2.59
N LEU A 83 4.77 -12.51 3.11
CA LEU A 83 4.44 -12.28 4.50
C LEU A 83 3.20 -11.38 4.58
N LEU A 84 2.10 -11.94 5.09
CA LEU A 84 0.94 -11.14 5.45
C LEU A 84 1.32 -10.34 6.71
N LEU A 85 1.67 -9.07 6.52
CA LEU A 85 2.13 -8.21 7.60
C LEU A 85 0.98 -7.73 8.45
N ALA A 86 -0.09 -7.25 7.82
CA ALA A 86 -1.21 -6.67 8.56
C ALA A 86 -2.55 -6.93 7.89
N LYS A 87 -3.57 -7.08 8.73
CA LYS A 87 -4.98 -6.99 8.34
C LYS A 87 -5.50 -5.62 8.74
N VAL A 88 -6.20 -4.98 7.83
CA VAL A 88 -6.63 -3.59 7.96
C VAL A 88 -8.11 -3.49 7.64
N ARG A 89 -8.82 -2.71 8.44
CA ARG A 89 -10.22 -2.38 8.22
C ARG A 89 -10.34 -0.86 8.08
N VAL A 90 -11.00 -0.43 7.02
CA VAL A 90 -11.23 0.97 6.68
C VAL A 90 -12.73 1.24 6.65
N ASP A 91 -13.16 2.18 7.49
CA ASP A 91 -14.52 2.68 7.57
C ASP A 91 -14.53 4.14 7.05
N VAL A 92 -15.28 4.41 5.98
CA VAL A 92 -15.43 5.75 5.39
C VAL A 92 -16.84 6.25 5.66
N PRO A 93 -17.03 7.40 6.34
CA PRO A 93 -18.34 7.99 6.56
C PRO A 93 -19.14 8.12 5.25
N GLY A 94 -20.41 7.68 5.28
CA GLY A 94 -21.30 7.70 4.11
C GLY A 94 -21.21 6.47 3.20
N VAL A 95 -20.23 5.58 3.42
CA VAL A 95 -20.14 4.28 2.74
C VAL A 95 -20.74 3.20 3.63
N LYS A 96 -21.58 2.32 3.05
CA LYS A 96 -22.15 1.19 3.78
C LYS A 96 -21.10 0.08 3.90
N GLY A 97 -20.84 -0.34 5.14
CA GLY A 97 -19.88 -1.40 5.43
C GLY A 97 -18.44 -0.87 5.54
N ALA A 98 -17.49 -1.79 5.62
CA ALA A 98 -16.07 -1.47 5.64
C ALA A 98 -15.33 -2.19 4.55
N LEU A 99 -14.25 -1.56 4.12
CA LEU A 99 -13.26 -2.16 3.26
C LEU A 99 -12.28 -2.94 4.15
N SER A 100 -12.13 -4.22 3.86
CA SER A 100 -11.05 -5.01 4.47
C SER A 100 -9.88 -5.04 3.49
N ALA A 101 -8.67 -4.91 4.02
CA ALA A 101 -7.45 -4.92 3.24
C ALA A 101 -6.35 -5.72 3.95
N ASN A 102 -5.47 -6.33 3.16
CA ASN A 102 -4.29 -7.05 3.60
C ASN A 102 -3.06 -6.30 3.11
N VAL A 103 -2.09 -6.09 3.99
CA VAL A 103 -0.79 -5.49 3.65
C VAL A 103 0.25 -6.58 3.59
N TRP A 104 0.90 -6.71 2.45
CA TRP A 104 1.86 -7.77 2.17
C TRP A 104 3.28 -7.26 2.08
N CYS A 105 4.21 -8.08 2.57
CA CYS A 105 5.63 -7.93 2.30
C CYS A 105 6.14 -9.13 1.49
N VAL A 106 7.09 -8.87 0.60
CA VAL A 106 7.80 -9.89 -0.18
C VAL A 106 9.29 -9.74 0.07
N ARG A 107 9.93 -10.79 0.60
CA ARG A 107 11.38 -10.83 0.88
C ARG A 107 11.88 -9.62 1.69
N GLY A 108 11.10 -9.21 2.67
CA GLY A 108 11.41 -8.09 3.56
C GLY A 108 11.04 -6.71 3.03
N TYR A 109 10.31 -6.60 1.91
CA TYR A 109 9.86 -5.32 1.35
C TYR A 109 8.34 -5.21 1.34
N LEU A 110 7.80 -4.06 1.73
CA LEU A 110 6.41 -3.67 1.46
C LEU A 110 6.14 -3.84 -0.03
N PHE A 111 5.16 -4.68 -0.36
CA PHE A 111 4.88 -5.07 -1.72
C PHE A 111 3.50 -4.58 -2.17
N SER A 112 2.42 -4.98 -1.50
CA SER A 112 1.08 -4.64 -1.95
C SER A 112 0.08 -4.39 -0.81
N ILE A 113 -1.02 -3.73 -1.19
CA ILE A 113 -2.29 -3.78 -0.46
C ILE A 113 -3.29 -4.55 -1.31
N GLU A 114 -3.85 -5.62 -0.76
CA GLU A 114 -4.96 -6.36 -1.39
C GLU A 114 -6.27 -6.01 -0.70
N PHE A 115 -7.32 -5.79 -1.47
CA PHE A 115 -8.62 -5.37 -0.99
C PHE A 115 -9.64 -6.50 -1.12
N ALA A 116 -10.41 -6.72 -0.06
CA ALA A 116 -11.60 -7.58 -0.12
C ALA A 116 -12.76 -6.81 -0.79
N GLY A 117 -12.70 -6.70 -2.11
CA GLY A 117 -13.67 -5.98 -2.95
C GLY A 117 -13.05 -4.78 -3.68
N ASN A 118 -13.93 -3.94 -4.24
CA ASN A 118 -13.50 -2.79 -5.05
C ASN A 118 -13.28 -1.54 -4.17
N VAL A 119 -12.04 -1.06 -4.11
CA VAL A 119 -11.66 0.14 -3.34
C VAL A 119 -12.17 1.46 -3.94
N GLY A 120 -12.57 1.47 -5.22
CA GLY A 120 -12.94 2.68 -5.97
C GLY A 120 -14.05 3.49 -5.32
N TYR A 121 -15.09 2.82 -4.80
CA TYR A 121 -16.19 3.52 -4.11
C TYR A 121 -15.74 4.18 -2.80
N PHE A 122 -14.86 3.52 -2.05
CA PHE A 122 -14.28 4.08 -0.82
C PHE A 122 -13.36 5.26 -1.13
N GLU A 123 -12.59 5.19 -2.21
CA GLU A 123 -11.74 6.26 -2.71
C GLU A 123 -12.54 7.48 -3.17
N GLU A 124 -13.64 7.27 -3.90
CA GLU A 124 -14.55 8.35 -4.27
C GLU A 124 -15.14 9.04 -3.05
N ALA A 125 -15.65 8.26 -2.09
CA ALA A 125 -16.19 8.80 -0.84
C ALA A 125 -15.12 9.55 -0.03
N ALA A 126 -13.89 9.04 0.06
CA ALA A 126 -12.79 9.68 0.78
C ALA A 126 -12.34 11.02 0.16
N ARG A 127 -12.71 11.30 -1.10
CA ARG A 127 -12.46 12.57 -1.79
C ARG A 127 -13.66 13.52 -1.81
N SER A 128 -14.80 13.12 -1.22
CA SER A 128 -15.98 13.99 -1.15
C SER A 128 -15.71 15.25 -0.31
N GLU A 129 -16.51 16.30 -0.54
CA GLU A 129 -16.43 17.54 0.24
C GLU A 129 -17.70 17.68 1.10
N PRO A 130 -17.57 17.98 2.42
CA PRO A 130 -16.31 18.13 3.16
C PRO A 130 -15.55 16.80 3.28
N ARG A 131 -14.22 16.86 3.21
CA ARG A 131 -13.37 15.65 3.32
C ARG A 131 -13.72 14.83 4.57
N PRO A 132 -14.18 13.58 4.42
CA PRO A 132 -14.55 12.78 5.57
C PRO A 132 -13.32 12.32 6.32
N HIS A 133 -13.47 12.15 7.63
CA HIS A 133 -12.45 11.52 8.45
C HIS A 133 -12.52 10.00 8.25
N VAL A 134 -11.58 9.45 7.48
CA VAL A 134 -11.45 8.00 7.26
C VAL A 134 -10.96 7.35 8.55
N GLN A 135 -11.72 6.39 9.05
CA GLN A 135 -11.35 5.60 10.22
C GLN A 135 -10.63 4.33 9.76
N VAL A 136 -9.43 4.10 10.28
CA VAL A 136 -8.62 2.93 9.95
C VAL A 136 -8.21 2.22 11.23
N SER A 137 -8.36 0.91 11.23
CA SER A 137 -7.83 0.03 12.27
C SER A 137 -7.00 -1.07 11.63
N CYS A 138 -5.92 -1.48 12.27
CA CYS A 138 -5.02 -2.49 11.75
C CYS A 138 -4.46 -3.36 12.88
N GLU A 139 -4.24 -4.63 12.53
CA GLU A 139 -3.64 -5.66 13.35
C GLU A 139 -2.41 -6.22 12.61
N LEU A 140 -1.25 -6.22 13.27
CA LEU A 140 -0.07 -6.90 12.74
C LEU A 140 -0.26 -8.40 12.92
N THR A 141 -0.07 -9.16 11.84
CA THR A 141 -0.27 -10.61 11.80
C THR A 141 1.03 -11.39 11.73
N ALA A 142 2.16 -10.72 11.59
CA ALA A 142 3.48 -11.33 11.48
C ALA A 142 4.57 -10.51 12.17
N ASP A 143 5.65 -11.21 12.54
CA ASP A 143 6.88 -10.58 13.02
C ASP A 143 7.77 -10.17 11.83
N LEU A 144 8.27 -8.94 11.88
CA LEU A 144 9.21 -8.41 10.89
C LEU A 144 10.68 -8.71 11.23
N VAL A 145 10.97 -9.28 12.40
CA VAL A 145 12.33 -9.55 12.89
C VAL A 145 12.79 -10.98 12.62
N SER A 146 11.90 -11.96 12.76
CA SER A 146 12.21 -13.39 12.55
C SER A 146 11.36 -13.99 11.44
N ALA A 147 11.98 -14.86 10.63
CA ALA A 147 11.35 -15.63 9.56
C ALA A 147 10.87 -16.99 10.06
#